data_AF-A0A1I5CXZ9-F1
#
_entry.id   AF-A0A1I5CXZ9-F1
#
_cell.length_a   1.000
_cell.length_b   1.000
_cell.length_c   1.000
_cell.angle_alpha   90.00
_cell.angle_beta   90.00
_cell.angle_gamma   90.00
#
_symmetry.space_group_name_H-M   'P 1'
#
loop_
_entity.id
_entity.type
_entity.pdbx_description
1 polymer ?
#
loop_
_entity_poly.entity_id
_entity_poly.type
_entity_poly.pdbx_seq_one_letter_code
_entity_poly.pdbx_strand_id
1 'polypeptide(L)' 'MRPDLRYDPAALDRAAGRLRDLAAGLREDAGPVAGREHAAVAHRIADELDSLADAAGRAAGRIRDADDTAAARIRGYASG' A
#
# COMPACT_ATOMS: atom_id res chain seq x y z
N MET A 1 -23.88 1.92 14.07
CA MET A 1 -22.98 0.77 14.31
C MET A 1 -21.87 0.85 13.25
N ARG A 2 -20.68 1.33 13.60
CA ARG A 2 -19.53 1.23 12.68
C ARG A 2 -19.14 -0.24 12.66
N PRO A 3 -19.00 -0.89 11.49
CA PRO A 3 -18.46 -2.24 11.47
C PRO A 3 -17.11 -2.22 12.17
N ASP A 4 -16.87 -3.18 13.06
CA ASP A 4 -15.53 -3.44 13.61
C ASP A 4 -14.63 -3.86 12.46
N LEU A 5 -14.09 -2.86 11.77
CA LEU A 5 -13.10 -3.05 10.71
C LEU A 5 -11.84 -3.58 11.38
N ARG A 6 -11.67 -4.90 11.33
CA ARG A 6 -10.37 -5.54 11.56
C ARG A 6 -9.47 -5.15 10.41
N TYR A 7 -8.60 -4.18 10.65
CA TYR A 7 -7.57 -3.79 9.70
C TYR A 7 -6.37 -4.73 9.83
N ASP A 8 -5.93 -5.33 8.72
CA ASP A 8 -4.70 -6.12 8.63
C ASP A 8 -3.61 -5.28 7.92
N PRO A 9 -2.72 -4.59 8.68
CA PRO A 9 -1.65 -3.80 8.09
C PRO A 9 -0.66 -4.65 7.28
N ALA A 10 -0.50 -5.93 7.60
CA ALA A 10 0.37 -6.83 6.84
C ALA A 10 -0.25 -7.19 5.48
N ALA A 11 -1.58 -7.29 5.38
CA ALA A 11 -2.25 -7.44 4.08
C ALA A 11 -2.05 -6.22 3.18
N LEU A 12 -2.07 -5.02 3.76
CA LEU A 12 -1.79 -3.77 3.05
C LEU A 12 -0.34 -3.68 2.57
N ASP A 13 0.63 -4.06 3.41
CA ASP A 13 2.04 -4.12 3.00
C ASP A 13 2.25 -5.14 1.87
N ARG A 14 1.62 -6.32 1.95
CA ARG A 14 1.66 -7.32 0.85
C ARG A 14 1.02 -6.80 -0.44
N ALA A 15 -0.07 -6.03 -0.33
CA ALA A 15 -0.71 -5.41 -1.48
C ALA A 15 0.20 -4.35 -2.12
N ALA A 16 0.85 -3.51 -1.31
CA ALA A 16 1.81 -2.52 -1.78
C ALA A 16 2.98 -3.16 -2.55
N GLY A 17 3.52 -4.27 -2.03
CA GLY A 17 4.55 -5.05 -2.72
C GLY A 17 4.09 -5.53 -4.11
N ARG A 18 2.94 -6.21 -4.17
CA ARG A 18 2.39 -6.72 -5.44
C ARG A 18 2.11 -5.62 -6.47
N LEU A 19 1.67 -4.44 -6.02
CA LEU A 19 1.43 -3.29 -6.90
C LEU A 19 2.73 -2.76 -7.50
N ARG A 20 3.81 -2.70 -6.71
CA ARG A 20 5.15 -2.31 -7.18
C ARG A 20 5.73 -3.33 -8.16
N ASP A 21 5.56 -4.62 -7.87
CA ASP A 21 5.98 -5.69 -8.78
C ASP A 21 5.26 -5.60 -10.13
N LEU A 22 3.94 -5.33 -10.11
CA LEU A 22 3.16 -5.12 -11.33
C LEU A 22 3.60 -3.87 -12.09
N ALA A 23 3.87 -2.77 -11.39
CA ALA A 23 4.36 -1.53 -11.98
C ALA A 23 5.73 -1.73 -12.66
N ALA A 24 6.63 -2.51 -12.04
CA ALA A 24 7.92 -2.87 -12.62
C ALA A 24 7.75 -3.69 -13.91
N GLY A 25 6.92 -4.74 -13.87
CA GLY A 25 6.64 -5.57 -15.06
C GLY A 25 6.06 -4.77 -16.22
N LEU A 26 5.12 -3.85 -15.95
CA LEU A 26 4.55 -2.96 -16.97
C LEU A 26 5.61 -2.06 -17.63
N ARG A 27 6.59 -1.57 -16.87
CA ARG A 27 7.68 -0.73 -17.40
C ARG A 27 8.66 -1.55 -18.23
N GLU A 28 8.94 -2.79 -17.82
CA GLU A 28 9.80 -3.72 -18.56
C GLU A 28 9.15 -4.12 -19.90
N ASP A 29 7.86 -4.46 -19.90
CA ASP A 29 7.11 -4.89 -21.09
C ASP A 29 6.88 -3.75 -22.10
N ALA A 30 6.81 -2.50 -21.63
CA ALA A 30 6.62 -1.33 -22.47
C ALA A 30 7.83 -1.01 -23.37
N GLY A 31 9.03 -1.48 -23.00
CA GLY A 31 10.29 -1.18 -23.71
C GLY A 31 10.46 -1.86 -25.08
N PRO A 32 10.18 -3.16 -25.25
CA PRO A 32 10.49 -3.89 -26.48
C PRO A 32 9.37 -3.96 -27.52
N VAL A 33 8.10 -3.77 -27.14
CA VAL A 33 6.94 -4.25 -27.95
C VAL A 33 5.94 -3.14 -28.33
N ALA A 34 5.96 -1.99 -27.66
CA ALA A 34 4.92 -0.97 -27.79
C ALA A 34 5.30 0.21 -28.70
N GLY A 35 4.38 0.64 -29.57
CA GLY A 35 4.45 1.98 -30.15
C GLY A 35 4.45 3.06 -29.06
N ARG A 36 5.02 4.25 -29.34
CA ARG A 36 5.27 5.31 -28.33
C ARG A 36 4.06 5.63 -27.44
N GLU A 37 2.86 5.59 -27.99
CA GLU A 37 1.62 5.82 -27.25
C GLU A 37 1.31 4.72 -26.21
N HIS A 38 1.46 3.45 -26.59
CA HIS A 38 1.28 2.33 -25.67
C HIS A 38 2.32 2.36 -24.55
N ALA A 39 3.57 2.70 -24.85
CA ALA A 39 4.60 2.84 -23.84
C ALA A 39 4.27 3.96 -22.83
N ALA A 40 3.80 5.12 -23.32
CA ALA A 40 3.37 6.23 -22.46
C ALA A 40 2.18 5.86 -21.55
N VAL A 41 1.21 5.10 -22.07
CA VAL A 41 0.07 4.60 -21.27
C VAL A 41 0.55 3.61 -20.21
N ALA A 42 1.41 2.66 -20.57
CA ALA A 42 1.96 1.69 -19.64
C ALA A 42 2.74 2.36 -18.49
N HIS A 43 3.56 3.37 -18.80
CA HIS A 43 4.25 4.16 -17.78
C HIS A 43 3.28 4.89 -16.85
N ARG A 44 2.21 5.51 -17.39
CA ARG A 44 1.19 6.15 -16.56
C ARG A 44 0.50 5.16 -15.61
N ILE A 45 0.12 3.99 -16.10
CA ILE A 45 -0.49 2.95 -15.27
C ILE A 45 0.47 2.51 -14.16
N ALA A 46 1.75 2.31 -14.49
CA ALA A 46 2.76 1.96 -13.50
C ALA A 46 2.91 3.03 -12.40
N ASP A 47 2.85 4.32 -12.75
CA ASP A 47 2.92 5.42 -11.79
C ASP A 47 1.67 5.47 -10.88
N GLU A 48 0.50 5.14 -11.42
CA GLU A 48 -0.74 5.03 -10.64
C GLU A 48 -0.69 3.84 -9.65
N LEU A 49 -0.12 2.70 -10.07
CA LEU A 49 0.10 1.53 -9.22
C LEU A 49 1.06 1.84 -8.07
N ASP A 50 2.16 2.56 -8.34
CA ASP A 50 3.09 3.01 -7.30
C ASP A 50 2.41 3.97 -6.31
N SER A 51 1.60 4.90 -6.83
CA SER A 51 0.82 5.82 -6.00
C SER A 51 -0.15 5.08 -5.07
N LEU A 52 -0.79 4.01 -5.57
CA LEU A 52 -1.67 3.16 -4.79
C LEU A 52 -0.89 2.33 -3.75
N ALA A 53 0.28 1.81 -4.12
CA ALA A 53 1.17 1.10 -3.19
C ALA A 53 1.59 1.99 -2.01
N ASP A 54 1.95 3.24 -2.29
CA ASP A 54 2.31 4.20 -1.27
C ASP A 54 1.12 4.58 -0.38
N ALA A 55 -0.08 4.68 -0.95
CA ALA A 55 -1.30 4.90 -0.17
C ALA A 55 -1.58 3.71 0.78
N ALA A 56 -1.41 2.48 0.31
CA ALA A 56 -1.54 1.27 1.11
C ALA A 56 -0.50 1.23 2.25
N GLY A 57 0.77 1.53 1.96
CA GLY A 57 1.83 1.62 2.97
C GLY A 57 1.56 2.69 4.04
N ARG A 58 1.09 3.88 3.63
CA ARG A 58 0.67 4.93 4.58
C ARG A 58 -0.50 4.49 5.45
N ALA A 59 -1.48 3.78 4.89
CA ALA A 59 -2.59 3.25 5.65
C ALA A 59 -2.12 2.22 6.69
N ALA A 60 -1.27 1.27 6.29
CA ALA A 60 -0.68 0.28 7.19
C ALA A 60 0.12 0.93 8.34
N GLY A 61 0.89 1.98 8.05
CA GLY A 61 1.59 2.78 9.06
C GLY A 61 0.63 3.39 10.09
N ARG A 62 -0.41 4.08 9.63
CA ARG A 62 -1.40 4.71 10.53
C ARG A 62 -2.14 3.70 11.41
N ILE A 63 -2.39 2.49 10.90
CA ILE A 63 -3.02 1.42 11.67
C ILE A 63 -2.08 0.97 12.81
N ARG A 64 -0.80 0.71 12.50
CA ARG A 64 0.21 0.36 13.51
C ARG A 64 0.36 1.45 14.59
N ASP A 65 0.42 2.72 14.19
CA ASP A 65 0.51 3.83 15.14
C ASP A 65 -0.71 3.89 16.08
N ALA A 66 -1.90 3.60 15.56
CA ALA A 66 -3.13 3.55 16.35
C ALA A 66 -3.12 2.36 17.32
N ASP A 67 -2.66 1.19 16.89
CA ASP A 67 -2.54 -0.01 17.73
C ASP A 67 -1.50 0.19 18.85
N ASP A 68 -0.35 0.78 18.54
CA ASP A 68 0.68 1.10 19.53
C ASP A 68 0.18 2.12 20.56
N THR A 69 -0.56 3.13 20.12
CA THR A 69 -1.20 4.12 21.00
C THR A 69 -2.24 3.46 21.90
N ALA A 70 -3.06 2.56 21.36
CA ALA A 70 -4.06 1.82 22.14
C ALA A 70 -3.39 0.91 23.18
N ALA A 71 -2.35 0.16 22.78
CA ALA A 71 -1.60 -0.72 23.66
C ALA A 71 -0.89 0.06 24.78
N ALA A 72 -0.32 1.23 24.48
CA ALA A 72 0.29 2.11 25.47
C ALA A 72 -0.72 2.61 26.51
N ARG A 73 -1.93 3.00 26.07
CA ARG A 73 -3.02 3.39 26.98
C ARG A 73 -3.44 2.24 27.90
N ILE A 74 -3.66 1.04 27.34
CA ILE A 74 -4.03 -0.15 28.11
C ILE A 74 -2.97 -0.46 29.18
N ARG A 75 -1.68 -0.44 28.82
CA ARG A 75 -0.59 -0.63 29.79
C ARG A 75 -0.59 0.44 30.88
N GLY A 76 -0.78 1.71 30.51
CA GLY A 76 -0.86 2.82 31.46
C GLY A 76 -1.99 2.64 32.49
N TYR A 77 -3.16 2.15 32.06
CA TYR A 77 -4.28 1.84 32.94
C TYR A 77 -4.06 0.60 33.82
N ALA A 78 -3.23 -0.36 33.40
CA ALA A 78 -2.92 -1.55 34.18
C ALA A 78 -1.91 -1.30 35.33
N SER A 79 -1.25 -0.14 35.31
CA SER A 79 -0.20 0.25 36.26
C SER A 79 -0.58 1.35 37.25
N GLY A 80 -1.83 1.85 37.22
CA GLY A 80 -2.37 2.85 38.15
C GLY A 80 -3.54 2.29 38.94
#